data_AF-A0A7S3WYG0-F1
#
_entry.id   AF-A0A7S3WYG0-F1
#
_cell.length_a   1.000
_cell.length_b   1.000
_cell.length_c   1.000
_cell.angle_alpha   90.00
_cell.angle_beta   90.00
_cell.angle_gamma   90.00
#
_symmetry.space_group_name_H-M   'P 1'
#
loop_
_entity.id
_entity.type
_entity.pdbx_description
1 polymer ?
#
loop_
_entity_poly.entity_id
_entity_poly.type
_entity_poly.pdbx_seq_one_letter_code
_entity_poly.pdbx_strand_id
1 'polypeptide(L)'
;LDTEVAALLPEWADMRVAEVCAPSEPDAACPLREAGHRYRLVPAHRNITVEDLLTHRAGLTYAFFREHFDTSRWQPSADVAAALMRERGVLDGCHSEVERGVDAAENVRRLASIPLVSQPGSAYSYGQDTDVLGRVLEVVSGRPLGQLLAERVLRPLGMNDTAFLLSPDDADRRARLAELFHAPGGSLRSCKGAGAAAWCASAQAAYVGDGSSVALQSGGCGLLSTASDYLSFLSMLLSGGKAA
;
A
#
# COMPACT_ATOMS: atom_id res chain seq x y z
N LEU A 1 -12.57 4.39 15.80
CA LEU A 1 -12.58 5.06 14.48
C LEU A 1 -11.90 6.41 14.59
N ASP A 2 -12.23 7.20 15.61
CA ASP A 2 -11.65 8.53 15.86
C ASP A 2 -10.22 8.55 16.43
N THR A 3 -9.63 7.38 16.71
CA THR A 3 -8.25 7.31 17.21
C THR A 3 -7.31 7.96 16.23
N GLU A 4 -6.54 8.95 16.68
CA GLU A 4 -5.52 9.61 15.87
C GLU A 4 -4.36 8.66 15.59
N VAL A 5 -3.95 8.58 14.33
CA VAL A 5 -2.81 7.75 13.89
C VAL A 5 -1.53 8.19 14.58
N ALA A 6 -1.34 9.51 14.77
CA ALA A 6 -0.18 10.08 15.46
C ALA A 6 -0.02 9.61 16.92
N ALA A 7 -1.11 9.20 17.58
CA ALA A 7 -1.05 8.63 18.93
C ALA A 7 -0.45 7.21 18.96
N LEU A 8 -0.47 6.51 17.82
CA LEU A 8 0.04 5.14 17.66
C LEU A 8 1.36 5.10 16.88
N LEU A 9 1.53 6.04 15.95
CA LEU A 9 2.70 6.21 15.08
C LEU A 9 3.14 7.68 15.16
N PRO A 10 3.99 8.07 16.13
CA PRO A 10 4.35 9.47 16.39
C PRO A 10 4.96 10.20 15.19
N GLU A 11 5.60 9.47 14.27
CA GLU A 11 6.14 10.01 13.02
C GLU A 11 5.07 10.55 12.05
N TRP A 12 3.79 10.25 12.31
CA TRP A 12 2.61 10.78 11.58
C TRP A 12 2.03 12.06 12.22
N ALA A 13 2.70 12.64 13.21
CA ALA A 13 2.36 13.96 13.71
C ALA A 13 2.76 15.06 12.71
N ASP A 14 2.10 16.22 12.78
CA ASP A 14 2.46 17.43 12.01
C ASP A 14 2.51 17.24 10.48
N MET A 15 1.66 16.34 9.95
CA MET A 15 1.56 16.08 8.51
C MET A 15 1.33 17.37 7.72
N ARG A 16 1.91 17.41 6.51
CA ARG A 16 1.80 18.55 5.59
C ARG A 16 1.01 18.15 4.36
N VAL A 17 0.26 19.09 3.80
CA VAL A 17 -0.50 18.92 2.56
C VAL A 17 0.20 19.70 1.44
N ALA A 18 0.40 19.07 0.30
CA ALA A 18 0.86 19.75 -0.91
C ALA A 18 -0.32 20.48 -1.57
N GLU A 19 -0.17 21.78 -1.75
CA GLU A 19 -1.12 22.61 -2.50
C GLU A 19 -0.45 23.15 -3.77
N VAL A 20 -1.19 23.13 -4.88
CA VAL A 20 -0.75 23.79 -6.11
C VAL A 20 -0.83 25.29 -5.93
N CYS A 21 0.29 25.97 -6.18
CA CYS A 21 0.33 27.42 -6.20
C CYS A 21 -0.34 27.99 -7.45
N ALA A 22 -1.02 29.13 -7.29
CA ALA A 22 -1.52 29.91 -8.40
C ALA A 22 -0.36 30.46 -9.26
N PRO A 23 -0.57 30.70 -10.57
CA PRO A 23 0.48 31.25 -11.45
C PRO A 23 1.01 32.62 -11.01
N SER A 24 0.21 33.42 -10.31
CA SER A 24 0.58 34.74 -9.81
C SER A 24 1.41 34.73 -8.53
N GLU A 25 1.49 33.60 -7.81
CA GLU A 25 2.25 33.52 -6.57
C GLU A 25 3.77 33.59 -6.84
N PRO A 26 4.55 34.23 -5.96
CA PRO A 26 6.00 34.34 -6.12
C PRO A 26 6.67 32.97 -5.90
N ASP A 27 7.78 32.73 -6.61
CA ASP A 27 8.52 31.45 -6.50
C ASP A 27 8.98 31.12 -5.08
N ALA A 28 9.29 32.13 -4.27
CA ALA A 28 9.68 31.93 -2.87
C ALA A 28 8.57 31.30 -2.00
N ALA A 29 7.30 31.47 -2.38
CA ALA A 29 6.17 30.84 -1.68
C ALA A 29 5.92 29.39 -2.14
N CYS A 30 6.55 28.97 -3.24
CA CYS A 30 6.24 27.73 -3.96
C CYS A 30 7.53 26.94 -4.26
N PRO A 31 8.21 26.43 -3.23
CA PRO A 31 9.56 25.90 -3.34
C PRO A 31 9.66 24.57 -4.12
N LEU A 32 8.55 23.84 -4.27
CA LEU A 32 8.53 22.54 -4.92
C LEU A 32 8.03 22.68 -6.36
N ARG A 33 8.59 21.89 -7.27
CA ARG A 33 8.20 21.84 -8.69
C ARG A 33 8.15 20.41 -9.16
N GLU A 34 7.05 20.04 -9.80
CA GLU A 34 6.88 18.72 -10.39
C GLU A 34 5.85 18.81 -11.51
N ALA A 35 6.05 18.06 -12.60
CA ALA A 35 5.11 17.97 -13.73
C ALA A 35 4.55 19.32 -14.24
N GLY A 36 5.35 20.39 -14.23
CA GLY A 36 4.95 21.73 -14.70
C GLY A 36 4.14 22.56 -13.70
N HIS A 37 3.85 22.03 -12.52
CA HIS A 37 3.21 22.74 -11.41
C HIS A 37 4.23 23.20 -10.37
N ARG A 38 3.85 24.21 -9.57
CA ARG A 38 4.58 24.66 -8.39
C ARG A 38 3.74 24.38 -7.16
N TYR A 39 4.39 23.98 -6.07
CA TYR A 39 3.69 23.57 -4.86
C TYR A 39 4.24 24.25 -3.61
N ARG A 40 3.36 24.42 -2.64
CA ARG A 40 3.68 24.79 -1.27
C ARG A 40 3.18 23.72 -0.30
N LEU A 41 3.81 23.64 0.87
CA LEU A 41 3.42 22.71 1.92
C LEU A 41 2.73 23.45 3.06
N VAL A 42 1.43 23.22 3.22
CA VAL A 42 0.64 23.77 4.32
C VAL A 42 0.48 22.73 5.43
N PRO A 43 0.27 23.13 6.70
CA PRO A 43 -0.08 22.18 7.75
C PRO A 43 -1.40 21.45 7.46
N ALA A 44 -1.48 20.17 7.83
CA ALA A 44 -2.75 19.49 7.94
C ALA A 44 -3.60 20.18 9.02
N HIS A 45 -4.90 20.37 8.77
CA HIS A 45 -5.79 21.07 9.69
C HIS A 45 -6.12 20.26 10.96
N ARG A 46 -5.91 18.94 10.89
CA ARG A 46 -6.08 17.99 11.99
C ARG A 46 -5.24 16.74 11.73
N ASN A 47 -5.06 15.92 12.76
CA ASN A 47 -4.44 14.62 12.63
C ASN A 47 -5.33 13.64 11.83
N ILE A 48 -4.67 12.71 11.13
CA ILE A 48 -5.31 11.58 10.47
C ILE A 48 -5.87 10.64 11.54
N THR A 49 -7.08 10.12 11.31
CA THR A 49 -7.74 9.12 12.17
C THR A 49 -7.71 7.72 11.54
N VAL A 50 -8.00 6.69 12.33
CA VAL A 50 -8.21 5.33 11.82
C VAL A 50 -9.36 5.27 10.80
N GLU A 51 -10.41 6.08 10.96
CA GLU A 51 -11.49 6.19 9.98
C GLU A 51 -11.01 6.75 8.64
N ASP A 52 -10.19 7.79 8.67
CA ASP A 52 -9.63 8.37 7.44
C ASP A 52 -8.85 7.32 6.66
N LEU A 53 -8.07 6.47 7.34
CA LEU A 53 -7.36 5.38 6.68
C LEU A 53 -8.31 4.31 6.12
N LEU A 54 -9.30 3.87 6.91
CA LEU A 54 -10.28 2.85 6.48
C LEU A 54 -11.13 3.29 5.28
N THR A 55 -11.23 4.59 5.05
CA THR A 55 -12.09 5.18 4.02
C THR A 55 -11.29 5.85 2.90
N HIS A 56 -9.96 5.71 2.88
CA HIS A 56 -9.07 6.36 1.90
C HIS A 56 -9.29 7.88 1.83
N ARG A 57 -9.44 8.50 3.00
CA ARG A 57 -9.62 9.94 3.18
C ARG A 57 -8.47 10.59 3.95
N ALA A 58 -7.39 9.86 4.21
CA ALA A 58 -6.23 10.41 4.90
C ALA A 58 -5.42 11.40 4.05
N GLY A 59 -5.67 11.45 2.73
CA GLY A 59 -4.90 12.25 1.78
C GLY A 59 -3.62 11.55 1.31
N LEU A 60 -3.58 10.22 1.38
CA LEU A 60 -2.50 9.41 0.81
C LEU A 60 -2.80 9.05 -0.65
N THR A 61 -1.76 8.65 -1.38
CA THR A 61 -1.85 8.23 -2.78
C THR A 61 -0.84 7.11 -3.07
N TYR A 62 -0.81 6.62 -4.30
CA TYR A 62 0.23 5.72 -4.79
C TYR A 62 1.09 6.40 -5.85
N ALA A 63 2.40 6.16 -5.82
CA ALA A 63 3.32 6.69 -6.83
C ALA A 63 3.00 6.15 -8.24
N PHE A 64 2.67 4.86 -8.37
CA PHE A 64 2.40 4.23 -9.66
C PHE A 64 1.12 4.76 -10.34
N PHE A 65 0.20 5.42 -9.62
CA PHE A 65 -0.97 6.02 -10.27
C PHE A 65 -0.57 7.06 -11.31
N ARG A 66 0.51 7.81 -11.06
CA ARG A 66 1.04 8.79 -12.02
C ARG A 66 1.73 8.16 -13.23
N GLU A 67 2.22 6.93 -13.10
CA GLU A 67 2.93 6.24 -14.18
C GLU A 67 1.97 5.67 -15.22
N HIS A 68 0.75 5.33 -14.79
CA HIS A 68 -0.24 4.65 -15.62
C HIS A 68 -1.51 5.46 -15.90
N PHE A 69 -1.78 6.51 -15.12
CA PHE A 69 -3.01 7.31 -15.26
C PHE A 69 -2.73 8.81 -15.19
N ASP A 70 -3.35 9.58 -16.09
CA ASP A 70 -3.31 11.04 -16.01
C ASP A 70 -4.32 11.55 -14.96
N THR A 71 -3.85 11.69 -13.74
CA THR A 71 -4.59 12.29 -12.62
C THR A 71 -4.37 13.80 -12.46
N SER A 72 -3.60 14.44 -13.36
CA SER A 72 -3.11 15.82 -13.17
C SER A 72 -4.26 16.82 -13.07
N ARG A 73 -5.34 16.53 -13.78
CA ARG A 73 -6.56 17.33 -13.79
C ARG A 73 -7.29 17.35 -12.44
N TRP A 74 -7.25 16.26 -11.67
CA TRP A 74 -8.13 16.07 -10.51
C TRP A 74 -7.36 16.03 -9.18
N GLN A 75 -6.09 15.66 -9.21
CA GLN A 75 -5.23 15.58 -8.03
C GLN A 75 -3.78 15.93 -8.37
N PRO A 76 -3.50 17.18 -8.81
CA PRO A 76 -2.14 17.58 -9.22
C PRO A 76 -1.11 17.48 -8.10
N SER A 77 -1.53 17.50 -6.82
CA SER A 77 -0.65 17.26 -5.67
C SER A 77 -0.10 15.83 -5.60
N ALA A 78 -0.71 14.88 -6.30
CA ALA A 78 -0.17 13.51 -6.41
C ALA A 78 1.17 13.47 -7.14
N ASP A 79 1.44 14.43 -8.01
CA ASP A 79 2.66 14.48 -8.82
C ASP A 79 3.88 14.65 -7.92
N VAL A 80 3.86 15.69 -7.07
CA VAL A 80 4.94 15.95 -6.10
C VAL A 80 5.03 14.86 -5.03
N ALA A 81 3.89 14.30 -4.60
CA ALA A 81 3.90 13.18 -3.67
C ALA A 81 4.58 11.94 -4.28
N ALA A 82 4.24 11.57 -5.51
CA ALA A 82 4.84 10.45 -6.23
C ALA A 82 6.34 10.65 -6.49
N ALA A 83 6.77 11.86 -6.82
CA ALA A 83 8.19 12.19 -6.99
C ALA A 83 8.98 12.01 -5.68
N LEU A 84 8.45 12.53 -4.58
CA LEU A 84 9.07 12.38 -3.26
C LEU A 84 9.04 10.93 -2.76
N MET A 85 8.00 10.16 -3.07
CA MET A 85 7.94 8.72 -2.77
C MET A 85 9.10 7.97 -3.44
N ARG A 86 9.35 8.23 -4.73
CA ARG A 86 10.48 7.64 -5.47
C ARG A 86 11.82 8.08 -4.90
N GLU A 87 11.99 9.37 -4.64
CA GLU A 87 13.23 9.92 -4.06
C GLU A 87 13.57 9.28 -2.71
N ARG A 88 12.56 8.99 -1.90
CA ARG A 88 12.72 8.46 -0.55
C ARG A 88 12.59 6.95 -0.45
N GLY A 89 12.43 6.25 -1.58
CA GLY A 89 12.30 4.80 -1.62
C GLY A 89 11.08 4.28 -0.87
N VAL A 90 9.94 4.97 -0.97
CA VAL A 90 8.65 4.44 -0.49
C VAL A 90 8.19 3.34 -1.43
N LEU A 91 7.98 2.15 -0.87
CA LEU A 91 7.50 0.98 -1.59
C LEU A 91 5.98 0.98 -1.63
N ASP A 92 5.38 0.58 -2.75
CA ASP A 92 3.93 0.48 -2.93
C ASP A 92 3.30 -0.75 -2.24
N GLY A 93 4.12 -1.68 -1.75
CA GLY A 93 3.67 -2.93 -1.13
C GLY A 93 3.17 -4.00 -2.10
N CYS A 94 2.92 -3.67 -3.38
CA CYS A 94 2.24 -4.55 -4.35
C CYS A 94 3.18 -5.09 -5.43
N HIS A 95 4.16 -4.31 -5.86
CA HIS A 95 5.05 -4.66 -6.96
C HIS A 95 6.49 -4.84 -6.51
N SER A 96 6.70 -5.06 -5.20
CA SER A 96 8.00 -5.02 -4.54
C SER A 96 9.08 -5.70 -5.39
N GLU A 97 9.83 -4.86 -6.10
CA GLU A 97 11.20 -5.16 -6.40
C GLU A 97 11.81 -5.58 -5.06
N VAL A 98 12.13 -6.86 -4.97
CA VAL A 98 13.24 -7.50 -4.28
C VAL A 98 14.18 -6.57 -3.49
N GLU A 99 13.69 -5.74 -2.58
CA GLU A 99 14.49 -5.10 -1.55
C GLU A 99 14.26 -5.89 -0.26
N ARG A 100 14.97 -7.02 -0.19
CA ARG A 100 15.10 -7.83 1.02
C ARG A 100 15.56 -6.89 2.14
N GLY A 101 14.67 -6.56 3.08
CA GLY A 101 15.02 -5.87 4.33
C GLY A 101 14.25 -4.59 4.66
N VAL A 102 13.38 -4.08 3.79
CA VAL A 102 12.45 -3.00 4.17
C VAL A 102 11.18 -3.61 4.75
N ASP A 103 10.93 -3.37 6.04
CA ASP A 103 9.72 -3.82 6.73
C ASP A 103 8.61 -2.76 6.73
N ALA A 104 7.44 -3.11 7.28
CA ALA A 104 6.30 -2.19 7.38
C ALA A 104 6.63 -0.94 8.19
N ALA A 105 7.45 -1.04 9.24
CA ALA A 105 7.82 0.10 10.07
C ALA A 105 8.70 1.09 9.30
N GLU A 106 9.68 0.60 8.55
CA GLU A 106 10.53 1.41 7.69
C GLU A 106 9.73 2.09 6.58
N ASN A 107 8.91 1.32 5.86
CA ASN A 107 8.17 1.86 4.73
C ASN A 107 7.14 2.92 5.15
N VAL A 108 6.38 2.65 6.23
CA VAL A 108 5.38 3.59 6.76
C VAL A 108 6.03 4.86 7.32
N ARG A 109 7.24 4.78 7.86
CA ARG A 109 8.00 5.96 8.29
C ARG A 109 8.50 6.80 7.11
N ARG A 110 8.95 6.16 6.02
CA ARG A 110 9.26 6.87 4.77
C ARG A 110 8.02 7.56 4.22
N LEU A 111 6.88 6.87 4.23
CA LEU A 111 5.60 7.42 3.77
C LEU A 111 5.15 8.62 4.62
N ALA A 112 5.34 8.60 5.93
CA ALA A 112 5.00 9.73 6.83
C ALA A 112 5.74 11.03 6.47
N SER A 113 6.87 10.92 5.77
CA SER A 113 7.65 12.07 5.32
C SER A 113 7.08 12.72 4.04
N ILE A 114 6.17 12.04 3.34
CA ILE A 114 5.56 12.50 2.08
C ILE A 114 4.38 13.42 2.38
N PRO A 115 4.22 14.56 1.67
CA PRO A 115 3.07 15.41 1.86
C PRO A 115 1.79 14.73 1.37
N LEU A 116 0.70 14.97 2.09
CA LEU A 116 -0.65 14.56 1.71
C LEU A 116 -1.10 15.31 0.45
N VAL A 117 -1.94 14.68 -0.34
CA VAL A 117 -2.50 15.25 -1.58
C VAL A 117 -3.82 16.00 -1.35
N SER A 118 -4.39 15.86 -0.15
CA SER A 118 -5.59 16.56 0.32
C SER A 118 -5.57 16.65 1.85
N GLN A 119 -6.41 17.52 2.41
CA GLN A 119 -6.58 17.61 3.87
C GLN A 119 -7.24 16.32 4.40
N PRO A 120 -6.84 15.80 5.57
CA PRO A 120 -7.48 14.62 6.17
C PRO A 120 -9.00 14.77 6.29
N GLY A 121 -9.73 13.82 5.73
CA GLY A 121 -11.19 13.79 5.67
C GLY A 121 -11.81 14.63 4.54
N SER A 122 -11.06 15.47 3.84
CA SER A 122 -11.68 16.41 2.88
C SER A 122 -12.02 15.80 1.53
N ALA A 123 -11.32 14.74 1.14
CA ALA A 123 -11.49 14.09 -0.16
C ALA A 123 -11.12 12.61 -0.10
N TYR A 124 -11.70 11.82 -1.00
CA TYR A 124 -11.26 10.45 -1.25
C TYR A 124 -10.02 10.44 -2.15
N SER A 125 -9.04 9.64 -1.78
CA SER A 125 -7.83 9.39 -2.57
C SER A 125 -7.36 7.98 -2.28
N TYR A 126 -7.52 7.07 -3.25
CA TYR A 126 -7.05 5.70 -3.08
C TYR A 126 -5.51 5.68 -3.03
N GLY A 127 -4.97 5.05 -1.99
CA GLY A 127 -3.56 5.17 -1.62
C GLY A 127 -3.13 4.13 -0.60
N GLN A 128 -1.95 4.34 -0.02
CA GLN A 128 -1.31 3.45 0.96
C GLN A 128 -1.95 3.46 2.36
N ASP A 129 -3.19 3.93 2.49
CA ASP A 129 -3.91 4.01 3.76
C ASP A 129 -3.98 2.64 4.47
N THR A 130 -4.21 1.57 3.71
CA THR A 130 -4.31 0.21 4.25
C THR A 130 -2.96 -0.34 4.70
N ASP A 131 -1.84 0.09 4.10
CA ASP A 131 -0.50 -0.25 4.59
C ASP A 131 -0.23 0.36 5.96
N VAL A 132 -0.66 1.61 6.15
CA VAL A 132 -0.58 2.30 7.45
C VAL A 132 -1.49 1.61 8.48
N LEU A 133 -2.70 1.16 8.10
CA LEU A 133 -3.55 0.34 8.96
C LEU A 133 -2.88 -0.96 9.36
N GLY A 134 -2.22 -1.63 8.41
CA GLY A 134 -1.40 -2.82 8.67
C GLY A 134 -0.38 -2.54 9.77
N ARG A 135 0.37 -1.44 9.64
CA ARG A 135 1.37 -1.04 10.64
C ARG A 135 0.76 -0.66 11.99
N VAL A 136 -0.38 0.04 12.01
CA VAL A 136 -1.13 0.34 13.24
C VAL A 136 -1.51 -0.95 13.98
N LEU A 137 -2.00 -1.96 13.24
CA LEU A 137 -2.35 -3.26 13.83
C LEU A 137 -1.12 -3.95 14.42
N GLU A 138 0.04 -3.88 13.78
CA GLU A 138 1.28 -4.43 14.34
C GLU A 138 1.67 -3.76 15.66
N VAL A 139 1.62 -2.43 15.72
CA VAL A 139 1.96 -1.67 16.94
C VAL A 139 1.00 -2.01 18.08
N VAL A 140 -0.30 -2.00 17.82
CA VAL A 140 -1.32 -2.25 18.86
C VAL A 140 -1.30 -3.70 19.34
N SER A 141 -1.04 -4.65 18.45
CA SER A 141 -1.05 -6.08 18.80
C SER A 141 0.29 -6.61 19.30
N GLY A 142 1.40 -5.90 19.03
CA GLY A 142 2.76 -6.37 19.29
C GLY A 142 3.18 -7.55 18.42
N ARG A 143 2.51 -7.77 17.29
CA ARG A 143 2.70 -8.96 16.43
C ARG A 143 2.82 -8.58 14.96
N PRO A 144 3.55 -9.36 14.15
CA PRO A 144 3.56 -9.18 12.69
C PRO A 144 2.16 -9.31 12.11
N LEU A 145 1.85 -8.50 11.09
CA LEU A 145 0.51 -8.43 10.49
C LEU A 145 -0.02 -9.81 10.06
N GLY A 146 0.82 -10.59 9.37
CA GLY A 146 0.46 -11.93 8.91
C GLY A 146 0.10 -12.90 10.04
N GLN A 147 0.77 -12.81 11.20
CA GLN A 147 0.43 -13.64 12.36
C GLN A 147 -0.90 -13.21 12.97
N LEU A 148 -1.16 -11.91 13.05
CA LEU A 148 -2.41 -11.36 13.55
C LEU A 148 -3.58 -11.77 12.66
N LEU A 149 -3.45 -11.63 11.33
CA LEU A 149 -4.46 -12.05 10.36
C LEU A 149 -4.70 -13.56 10.43
N ALA A 150 -3.63 -14.36 10.52
CA ALA A 150 -3.73 -15.81 10.64
C ALA A 150 -4.51 -16.25 11.89
N GLU A 151 -4.35 -15.54 13.01
CA GLU A 151 -5.09 -15.83 14.23
C GLU A 151 -6.54 -15.34 14.22
N ARG A 152 -6.75 -14.09 13.81
CA ARG A 152 -8.03 -13.41 14.01
C ARG A 152 -9.01 -13.61 12.87
N VAL A 153 -8.53 -13.96 11.68
CA VAL A 153 -9.34 -14.07 10.47
C VAL A 153 -9.16 -15.43 9.81
N LEU A 154 -7.93 -15.78 9.41
CA LEU A 154 -7.73 -16.90 8.48
C LEU A 154 -8.03 -18.27 9.10
N ARG A 155 -7.42 -18.61 10.26
CA ARG A 155 -7.68 -19.89 10.93
C ARG A 155 -9.14 -20.05 11.38
N PRO A 156 -9.80 -19.06 12.01
CA PRO A 156 -11.22 -19.17 12.35
C PRO A 156 -12.14 -19.45 11.16
N LEU A 157 -11.75 -19.02 9.96
CA LEU A 157 -12.51 -19.23 8.72
C LEU A 157 -12.04 -20.43 7.89
N GLY A 158 -11.07 -21.21 8.39
CA GLY A 158 -10.50 -22.34 7.68
C GLY A 158 -9.75 -21.96 6.39
N MET A 159 -9.29 -20.72 6.27
CA MET A 159 -8.57 -20.21 5.10
C MET A 159 -7.10 -20.66 5.09
N ASN A 160 -6.88 -21.95 4.94
CA ASN A 160 -5.56 -22.59 5.09
C ASN A 160 -4.59 -22.31 3.93
N ASP A 161 -5.12 -21.91 2.78
CA ASP A 161 -4.32 -21.60 1.59
C ASP A 161 -4.01 -20.09 1.47
N THR A 162 -4.46 -19.28 2.42
CA THR A 162 -4.25 -17.82 2.43
C THR A 162 -3.04 -17.44 3.28
N ALA A 163 -2.05 -16.78 2.68
CA ALA A 163 -0.85 -16.31 3.39
C ALA A 163 -0.07 -15.26 2.58
N PHE A 164 0.79 -14.49 3.27
CA PHE A 164 1.77 -13.61 2.63
C PHE A 164 2.98 -14.37 2.05
N LEU A 165 3.18 -15.64 2.39
CA LEU A 165 4.34 -16.40 1.92
C LEU A 165 3.97 -17.88 1.80
N LEU A 166 4.43 -18.52 0.72
CA LEU A 166 4.43 -19.97 0.61
C LEU A 166 5.79 -20.51 1.06
N SER A 167 5.80 -21.37 2.07
CA SER A 167 7.03 -22.03 2.55
C SER A 167 7.72 -22.78 1.39
N PRO A 168 9.07 -22.78 1.31
CA PRO A 168 9.84 -23.64 0.40
C PRO A 168 9.42 -25.11 0.43
N ASP A 169 9.04 -25.59 1.61
CA ASP A 169 8.69 -26.98 1.84
C ASP A 169 7.21 -27.30 1.52
N ASP A 170 6.40 -26.29 1.17
CA ASP A 170 4.98 -26.44 0.85
C ASP A 170 4.79 -26.67 -0.67
N ALA A 171 5.24 -27.84 -1.12
CA ALA A 171 5.23 -28.22 -2.53
C ALA A 171 3.82 -28.17 -3.15
N ASP A 172 2.79 -28.55 -2.37
CA ASP A 172 1.41 -28.63 -2.84
C ASP A 172 0.80 -27.24 -3.12
N ARG A 173 1.00 -26.25 -2.24
CA ARG A 173 0.52 -24.88 -2.49
C ARG A 173 1.32 -24.21 -3.60
N ARG A 174 2.64 -24.46 -3.68
CA ARG A 174 3.49 -23.94 -4.75
C ARG A 174 3.09 -24.48 -6.12
N ALA A 175 2.75 -25.76 -6.22
CA ALA A 175 2.34 -26.40 -7.47
C ALA A 175 1.00 -25.85 -8.01
N ARG A 176 0.14 -25.31 -7.14
CA ARG A 176 -1.16 -24.71 -7.50
C ARG A 176 -1.10 -23.20 -7.72
N LEU A 177 0.04 -22.55 -7.53
CA LEU A 177 0.17 -21.11 -7.74
C LEU A 177 -0.05 -20.78 -9.21
N ALA A 178 -1.09 -19.97 -9.47
CA ALA A 178 -1.41 -19.53 -10.82
C ALA A 178 -0.26 -18.69 -11.41
N GLU A 179 -0.04 -18.84 -12.71
CA GLU A 179 0.94 -18.05 -13.43
C GLU A 179 0.40 -16.65 -13.72
N LEU A 180 1.21 -15.63 -13.43
CA LEU A 180 0.88 -14.26 -13.78
C LEU A 180 1.21 -14.01 -15.26
N PHE A 181 0.28 -13.36 -15.97
CA PHE A 181 0.46 -12.94 -17.36
C PHE A 181 0.25 -11.43 -17.48
N HIS A 182 0.93 -10.82 -18.44
CA HIS A 182 0.72 -9.43 -18.86
C HIS A 182 0.48 -9.36 -20.37
N ALA A 183 -0.18 -8.30 -20.85
CA ALA A 183 -0.60 -8.20 -22.25
C ALA A 183 0.01 -6.99 -23.00
N PRO A 184 1.35 -6.87 -23.10
CA PRO A 184 1.96 -5.74 -23.80
C PRO A 184 1.60 -5.82 -25.30
N GLY A 185 1.00 -4.76 -25.84
CA GLY A 185 0.52 -4.73 -27.22
C GLY A 185 -0.62 -5.72 -27.50
N GLY A 186 -1.39 -6.11 -26.48
CA GLY A 186 -2.61 -6.93 -26.63
C GLY A 186 -2.37 -8.44 -26.72
N SER A 187 -1.13 -8.91 -26.59
CA SER A 187 -0.82 -10.35 -26.58
C SER A 187 -0.39 -10.80 -25.19
N LEU A 188 -1.02 -11.85 -24.66
CA LEU A 188 -0.65 -12.44 -23.38
C LEU A 188 0.79 -12.98 -23.43
N ARG A 189 1.57 -12.57 -22.44
CA ARG A 189 2.93 -13.01 -22.20
C ARG A 189 3.05 -13.42 -20.74
N SER A 190 3.73 -14.54 -20.52
CA SER A 190 4.04 -15.00 -19.17
C SER A 190 4.93 -13.99 -18.46
N CYS A 191 4.67 -13.76 -17.17
CA CYS A 191 5.62 -13.06 -16.31
C CYS A 191 6.80 -13.95 -15.87
N LYS A 192 6.81 -15.24 -16.25
CA LYS A 192 7.96 -16.14 -16.05
C LYS A 192 8.91 -16.07 -17.25
N GLY A 193 10.21 -15.94 -16.96
CA GLY A 193 11.27 -16.09 -17.96
C GLY A 193 11.93 -14.79 -18.43
N ALA A 194 12.95 -14.94 -19.27
CA ALA A 194 13.74 -13.82 -19.77
C ALA A 194 12.89 -12.88 -20.66
N GLY A 195 12.91 -11.58 -20.35
CA GLY A 195 12.17 -10.55 -21.09
C GLY A 195 10.78 -10.20 -20.54
N ALA A 196 10.37 -10.78 -19.40
CA ALA A 196 9.21 -10.29 -18.64
C ALA A 196 9.47 -8.86 -18.13
N ALA A 197 8.41 -8.05 -18.00
CA ALA A 197 8.55 -6.73 -17.39
C ALA A 197 9.04 -6.85 -15.95
N ALA A 198 9.86 -5.90 -15.47
CA ALA A 198 10.48 -5.96 -14.14
C ALA A 198 9.45 -6.16 -13.01
N TRP A 199 8.34 -5.40 -13.05
CA TRP A 199 7.21 -5.54 -12.12
C TRP A 199 6.52 -6.92 -12.17
N CYS A 200 6.54 -7.58 -13.33
CA CYS A 200 5.92 -8.89 -13.56
C CYS A 200 6.74 -10.00 -12.88
N ALA A 201 8.07 -9.93 -13.02
CA ALA A 201 8.99 -10.90 -12.45
C ALA A 201 9.04 -10.82 -10.92
N SER A 202 8.92 -9.60 -10.35
CA SER A 202 8.93 -9.37 -8.91
C SER A 202 7.64 -9.82 -8.22
N ALA A 203 6.47 -9.59 -8.86
CA ALA A 203 5.16 -9.86 -8.29
C ALA A 203 4.90 -11.34 -7.96
N GLN A 204 5.53 -12.29 -8.66
CA GLN A 204 5.40 -13.72 -8.33
C GLN A 204 6.57 -14.21 -7.47
N ALA A 205 7.80 -13.76 -7.72
CA ALA A 205 8.99 -14.23 -7.01
C ALA A 205 9.02 -13.85 -5.52
N ALA A 206 8.42 -12.70 -5.14
CA ALA A 206 8.38 -12.24 -3.76
C ALA A 206 7.66 -13.21 -2.80
N TYR A 207 6.68 -13.97 -3.29
CA TYR A 207 5.80 -14.80 -2.45
C TYR A 207 6.13 -16.30 -2.45
N VAL A 208 7.10 -16.73 -3.27
CA VAL A 208 7.58 -18.12 -3.42
C VAL A 208 9.11 -18.27 -3.28
N GLY A 209 9.76 -17.29 -2.65
CA GLY A 209 11.22 -17.29 -2.41
C GLY A 209 11.74 -18.45 -1.56
N ASP A 210 13.03 -18.41 -1.23
CA ASP A 210 13.80 -19.38 -0.41
C ASP A 210 13.39 -19.44 1.08
N GLY A 211 12.24 -18.87 1.44
CA GLY A 211 11.78 -18.76 2.82
C GLY A 211 12.40 -17.57 3.57
N SER A 212 13.30 -16.79 2.97
CA SER A 212 13.64 -15.47 3.50
C SER A 212 12.42 -14.56 3.36
N SER A 213 11.98 -14.03 4.50
CA SER A 213 10.71 -13.32 4.68
C SER A 213 10.48 -12.21 3.66
N VAL A 214 9.24 -12.07 3.17
CA VAL A 214 8.75 -10.76 2.73
C VAL A 214 8.79 -9.85 3.96
N ALA A 215 9.81 -8.99 4.04
CA ALA A 215 9.98 -8.09 5.18
C ALA A 215 8.77 -7.15 5.33
N LEU A 216 8.16 -6.76 4.20
CA LEU A 216 6.96 -5.94 4.15
C LEU A 216 5.70 -6.79 3.98
N GLN A 217 5.03 -7.13 5.09
CA GLN A 217 3.66 -7.65 5.05
C GLN A 217 2.70 -6.46 4.87
N SER A 218 2.45 -6.11 3.60
CA SER A 218 1.58 -4.99 3.21
C SER A 218 0.14 -5.18 3.69
N GLY A 219 -0.50 -4.10 4.12
CA GLY A 219 -1.93 -4.11 4.44
C GLY A 219 -2.79 -3.93 3.20
N GLY A 220 -2.28 -3.26 2.16
CA GLY A 220 -2.99 -3.01 0.91
C GLY A 220 -3.00 -4.16 -0.09
N CYS A 221 -2.00 -5.05 -0.05
CA CYS A 221 -1.84 -6.13 -1.03
C CYS A 221 -0.89 -7.23 -0.53
N GLY A 222 -0.64 -8.25 -1.38
CA GLY A 222 0.38 -9.28 -1.14
C GLY A 222 -0.08 -10.57 -0.45
N LEU A 223 -1.35 -10.70 -0.08
CA LEU A 223 -1.89 -12.01 0.31
C LEU A 223 -2.15 -12.88 -0.93
N LEU A 224 -1.56 -14.07 -0.92
CA LEU A 224 -2.01 -15.17 -1.77
C LEU A 224 -3.24 -15.80 -1.14
N SER A 225 -4.18 -16.27 -1.97
CA SER A 225 -5.40 -16.93 -1.51
C SER A 225 -5.96 -17.88 -2.60
N THR A 226 -7.04 -18.56 -2.29
CA THR A 226 -7.82 -19.37 -3.24
C THR A 226 -9.24 -18.83 -3.35
N ALA A 227 -9.94 -19.19 -4.43
CA ALA A 227 -11.34 -18.84 -4.59
C ALA A 227 -12.20 -19.36 -3.40
N SER A 228 -11.90 -20.56 -2.91
CA SER A 228 -12.60 -21.17 -1.77
C SER A 228 -12.35 -20.42 -0.45
N ASP A 229 -11.09 -20.10 -0.14
CA ASP A 229 -10.74 -19.34 1.06
C ASP A 229 -11.39 -17.95 1.04
N TYR A 230 -11.31 -17.26 -0.10
CA TYR A 230 -11.89 -15.93 -0.24
C TYR A 230 -13.42 -15.98 -0.15
N LEU A 231 -14.06 -17.05 -0.65
CA LEU A 231 -15.49 -17.28 -0.45
C LEU A 231 -15.85 -17.47 1.02
N SER A 232 -15.03 -18.16 1.83
CA SER A 232 -15.24 -18.23 3.29
C SER A 232 -15.22 -16.85 3.94
N PHE A 233 -14.28 -15.99 3.53
CA PHE A 233 -14.22 -14.60 4.02
C PHE A 233 -15.47 -13.80 3.63
N LEU A 234 -15.89 -13.86 2.37
CA LEU A 234 -17.11 -13.18 1.90
C LEU A 234 -18.37 -13.71 2.60
N SER A 235 -18.44 -15.02 2.85
CA SER A 235 -19.54 -15.65 3.57
C SER A 235 -19.63 -15.14 5.00
N MET A 236 -18.49 -15.00 5.69
CA MET A 236 -18.44 -14.40 7.02
C MET A 236 -18.97 -12.96 7.05
N LEU A 237 -18.65 -12.15 6.03
CA LEU A 237 -19.19 -10.79 5.91
C LEU A 237 -20.72 -10.81 5.72
N LEU A 238 -21.23 -11.69 4.86
CA LEU A 238 -22.68 -11.88 4.67
C LEU A 238 -23.39 -12.34 5.94
N SER A 239 -22.70 -13.14 6.77
CA SER A 239 -23.17 -13.61 8.07
C SER A 239 -22.97 -12.62 9.22
N GLY A 240 -22.66 -11.35 8.92
CA GLY A 240 -22.54 -10.29 9.91
C GLY A 240 -21.32 -10.43 10.82
N GLY A 241 -20.20 -10.97 10.29
CA GLY A 241 -18.95 -11.10 11.04
C GLY A 241 -18.74 -12.46 11.70
N LYS A 242 -19.62 -13.44 11.47
CA LYS A 242 -19.55 -14.77 12.09
C LYS A 242 -19.02 -15.79 11.10
N ALA A 243 -18.15 -16.68 11.56
CA ALA A 243 -17.81 -17.87 10.79
C ALA A 243 -19.09 -18.69 10.52
N ALA A 244 -19.21 -19.22 9.30
CA ALA A 244 -20.34 -20.04 8.88
C ALA A 244 -20.34 -21.42 9.56
#